data_AF-A0AAV3B9U8-F1
#
_entry.id   AF-A0AAV3B9U8-F1
#
_cell.length_a   1.000
_cell.length_b   1.000
_cell.length_c   1.000
_cell.angle_alpha   90.00
_cell.angle_beta   90.00
_cell.angle_gamma   90.00
#
_symmetry.space_group_name_H-M   'P 1'
#
loop_
_entity.id
_entity.type
_entity.pdbx_description
1 polymer ?
#
loop_
_entity_poly.entity_id
_entity_poly.type
_entity_poly.pdbx_seq_one_letter_code
_entity_poly.pdbx_strand_id
1 'polypeptide(L)'
;MSALEKQLHVGRLPPRPPMPGGLQSGSKMRMGPGRKRDFSPVPWSQYFESMEDVVVESETWKDSFRIYKSGSEGPVLFLLHGGGHSALSWAVFTTAIISRIKCRVVALDQRGHGETKVRNPEDLSAETMAKDIGNVVEALYGDLPPPIMLIGHSMGGAIAVHTAAANHVPSLLGLCMIDVVEGTAMDALNSMQNFLRSRPKTFKSLENAIEWSVKSGQIRNPDSARVSMAGQVKQCEEDSSPEAPKAIVEGIIEEEEEEEEENEGHSINKRKKEDDTETKKERPYTWRIELSKTEKYWEGWFRGLSNLFLSCPIPKQLLLAGVDRLDKDLTIGQMQGKFQMQVLPQCGHAVHEDAPDKVAEAVATFLVRHRFAEPVGGFQCVFPTC
;
A
#
# COMPACT_ATOMS: atom_id res chain seq x y z
N MET A 1 30.44 26.00 -28.13
CA MET A 1 30.81 25.78 -26.72
C MET A 1 32.25 25.32 -26.65
N SER A 2 33.05 26.05 -25.89
CA SER A 2 34.51 25.95 -25.83
C SER A 2 34.96 24.72 -25.03
N ALA A 3 36.15 24.20 -25.31
CA ALA A 3 36.77 23.09 -24.55
C ALA A 3 36.88 23.37 -23.04
N LEU A 4 36.73 24.63 -22.61
CA LEU A 4 36.69 25.07 -21.22
C LEU A 4 35.34 24.81 -20.51
N GLU A 5 34.22 24.68 -21.23
CA GLU A 5 32.89 24.43 -20.64
C GLU A 5 32.68 22.95 -20.27
N LYS A 6 33.47 22.04 -20.84
CA LYS A 6 33.46 20.61 -20.49
C LYS A 6 34.19 20.30 -19.18
N GLN A 7 34.99 21.22 -18.65
CA GLN A 7 35.83 20.98 -17.46
C GLN A 7 35.17 21.35 -16.12
N LEU A 8 33.98 21.96 -16.14
CA LEU A 8 33.25 22.36 -14.92
C LEU A 8 32.12 21.39 -14.49
N HIS A 9 31.88 20.30 -15.22
CA HIS A 9 30.77 19.36 -14.95
C HIS A 9 31.19 17.99 -14.38
N VAL A 10 32.45 17.80 -13.97
CA VAL A 10 32.94 16.49 -13.46
C VAL A 10 32.91 16.38 -11.93
N GLY A 11 32.38 17.39 -11.22
CA GLY A 11 32.47 17.50 -9.75
C GLY A 11 31.27 17.04 -8.91
N ARG A 12 30.22 16.42 -9.47
CA ARG A 12 29.03 15.99 -8.68
C ARG A 12 28.47 14.63 -9.09
N LEU A 13 29.28 13.59 -9.00
CA LEU A 13 28.81 12.21 -8.99
C LEU A 13 29.26 11.54 -7.68
N PRO A 14 28.40 10.76 -6.99
CA PRO A 14 28.81 10.02 -5.81
C PRO A 14 29.93 9.02 -6.16
N PRO A 15 30.91 8.78 -5.28
CA PRO A 15 32.03 7.91 -5.57
C PRO A 15 31.54 6.48 -5.79
N ARG A 16 32.10 5.82 -6.83
CA ARG A 16 31.87 4.39 -7.06
C ARG A 16 32.41 3.59 -5.86
N PRO A 17 31.69 2.55 -5.39
CA PRO A 17 32.21 1.67 -4.34
C PRO A 17 33.48 0.96 -4.81
N PRO A 18 34.45 0.71 -3.91
CA PRO A 18 35.71 0.06 -4.27
C PRO A 18 35.47 -1.37 -4.75
N MET A 19 36.15 -1.74 -5.84
CA MET A 19 36.27 -3.12 -6.31
C MET A 19 36.95 -3.97 -5.22
N PRO A 20 36.44 -5.16 -4.87
CA PRO A 20 37.09 -6.01 -3.88
C PRO A 20 38.35 -6.64 -4.49
N GLY A 21 39.51 -6.08 -4.16
CA GLY A 21 40.82 -6.66 -4.40
C GLY A 21 41.26 -7.56 -3.24
N GLY A 22 41.45 -8.84 -3.55
CA GLY A 22 42.39 -9.76 -2.89
C GLY A 22 42.19 -10.07 -1.41
N LEU A 23 41.33 -11.06 -1.09
CA LEU A 23 41.47 -11.82 0.16
C LEU A 23 42.22 -13.13 -0.08
N GLN A 24 43.18 -13.36 0.81
CA GLN A 24 43.98 -14.54 0.97
C GLN A 24 43.14 -15.80 1.21
N SER A 25 43.71 -16.94 0.80
CA SER A 25 43.22 -18.30 0.99
C SER A 25 42.73 -18.53 2.42
N GLY A 26 41.43 -18.78 2.57
CA GLY A 26 40.78 -19.18 3.82
C GLY A 26 39.50 -19.97 3.51
N SER A 27 39.54 -21.26 3.82
CA SER A 27 38.45 -22.24 3.95
C SER A 27 37.10 -21.93 3.27
N LYS A 28 36.83 -22.63 2.16
CA LYS A 28 35.50 -22.71 1.53
C LYS A 28 34.48 -23.31 2.51
N MET A 29 33.73 -22.47 3.23
CA MET A 29 32.46 -22.90 3.81
C MET A 29 31.47 -23.18 2.68
N ARG A 30 31.04 -24.44 2.57
CA ARG A 30 29.93 -24.84 1.70
C ARG A 30 28.66 -24.12 2.17
N MET A 31 28.26 -23.10 1.44
CA MET A 31 26.90 -22.55 1.55
C MET A 31 25.93 -23.65 1.13
N GLY A 32 25.02 -24.02 2.04
CA GLY A 32 23.90 -24.91 1.73
C GLY A 32 23.02 -24.32 0.61
N PRO A 33 22.17 -25.13 -0.03
CA PRO A 33 21.30 -24.64 -1.09
C PRO A 33 20.46 -23.48 -0.56
N GLY A 34 20.64 -22.29 -1.15
CA GLY A 34 19.92 -21.09 -0.75
C GLY A 34 18.42 -21.38 -0.76
N ARG A 35 17.78 -21.29 0.41
CA ARG A 35 16.33 -21.46 0.55
C ARG A 35 15.68 -20.42 -0.38
N LYS A 36 15.02 -20.87 -1.45
CA LYS A 36 14.26 -19.97 -2.33
C LYS A 36 13.31 -19.16 -1.43
N ARG A 37 13.34 -17.83 -1.57
CA ARG A 37 12.41 -16.97 -0.84
C ARG A 37 10.99 -17.32 -1.30
N ASP A 38 10.09 -17.45 -0.33
CA ASP A 38 8.68 -17.75 -0.56
C ASP A 38 7.94 -16.44 -0.87
N PHE A 39 7.33 -16.36 -2.05
CA PHE A 39 6.55 -15.21 -2.51
C PHE A 39 5.05 -15.52 -2.61
N SER A 40 4.61 -16.67 -2.06
CA SER A 40 3.20 -17.01 -1.98
C SER A 40 2.41 -15.94 -1.22
N PRO A 41 1.21 -15.55 -1.71
CA PRO A 41 0.38 -14.56 -1.06
C PRO A 41 -0.09 -15.02 0.32
N VAL A 42 -0.20 -14.06 1.23
CA VAL A 42 -0.68 -14.27 2.60
C VAL A 42 -2.00 -13.53 2.77
N PRO A 43 -3.07 -14.18 3.28
CA PRO A 43 -4.36 -13.53 3.45
C PRO A 43 -4.33 -12.48 4.57
N TRP A 44 -5.16 -11.45 4.42
CA TRP A 44 -5.34 -10.38 5.41
C TRP A 44 -5.70 -10.90 6.81
N SER A 45 -6.40 -12.05 6.89
CA SER A 45 -6.88 -12.66 8.13
C SER A 45 -5.77 -13.21 9.04
N GLN A 46 -4.51 -13.23 8.58
CA GLN A 46 -3.37 -13.48 9.47
C GLN A 46 -3.00 -12.27 10.32
N TYR A 47 -3.40 -11.06 9.92
CA TYR A 47 -2.97 -9.80 10.52
C TYR A 47 -4.12 -8.98 11.12
N PHE A 48 -5.33 -9.12 10.57
CA PHE A 48 -6.53 -8.46 11.06
C PHE A 48 -7.57 -9.50 11.53
N GLU A 49 -8.33 -9.15 12.56
CA GLU A 49 -9.35 -10.03 13.16
C GLU A 49 -10.64 -10.06 12.34
N SER A 50 -10.98 -8.94 11.70
CA SER A 50 -12.18 -8.83 10.87
C SER A 50 -11.98 -7.83 9.72
N MET A 51 -12.86 -7.93 8.72
CA MET A 51 -13.00 -6.94 7.66
C MET A 51 -14.48 -6.59 7.51
N GLU A 52 -14.75 -5.38 7.03
CA GLU A 52 -16.12 -4.89 6.82
C GLU A 52 -16.17 -3.98 5.60
N ASP A 53 -17.30 -4.02 4.89
CA ASP A 53 -17.63 -3.08 3.82
C ASP A 53 -18.60 -2.05 4.40
N VAL A 54 -18.05 -0.92 4.86
CA VAL A 54 -18.82 0.18 5.46
C VAL A 54 -19.62 0.88 4.38
N VAL A 55 -20.93 0.86 4.52
CA VAL A 55 -21.83 1.57 3.61
C VAL A 55 -21.91 3.03 4.04
N VAL A 56 -21.57 3.92 3.11
CA VAL A 56 -21.81 5.36 3.24
C VAL A 56 -22.87 5.73 2.21
N GLU A 57 -24.05 6.15 2.68
CA GLU A 57 -25.17 6.44 1.80
C GLU A 57 -25.84 7.79 2.11
N SER A 58 -26.46 8.36 1.08
CA SER A 58 -27.43 9.44 1.21
C SER A 58 -28.74 9.02 0.55
N GLU A 59 -29.76 9.86 0.59
CA GLU A 59 -31.04 9.62 -0.09
C GLU A 59 -30.94 9.20 -1.57
N THR A 60 -29.83 9.53 -2.26
CA THR A 60 -29.69 9.34 -3.71
C THR A 60 -28.49 8.52 -4.14
N TRP A 61 -27.63 8.08 -3.21
CA TRP A 61 -26.40 7.35 -3.57
C TRP A 61 -25.87 6.50 -2.43
N LYS A 62 -25.02 5.54 -2.80
CA LYS A 62 -24.42 4.56 -1.90
C LYS A 62 -23.03 4.21 -2.36
N ASP A 63 -22.05 4.45 -1.50
CA ASP A 63 -20.67 4.05 -1.64
C ASP A 63 -20.34 2.99 -0.58
N SER A 64 -19.34 2.15 -0.84
CA SER A 64 -18.92 1.07 0.04
C SER A 64 -17.40 1.11 0.25
N PHE A 65 -16.98 1.33 1.49
CA PHE A 65 -15.59 1.48 1.88
C PHE A 65 -15.10 0.24 2.62
N ARG A 66 -14.05 -0.38 2.11
CA ARG A 66 -13.44 -1.54 2.76
C ARG A 66 -12.57 -1.10 3.94
N ILE A 67 -12.81 -1.69 5.11
CA ILE A 67 -11.94 -1.59 6.28
C ILE A 67 -11.46 -2.95 6.76
N TYR A 68 -10.30 -2.95 7.40
CA TYR A 68 -9.76 -4.09 8.16
C TYR A 68 -9.53 -3.67 9.62
N LYS A 69 -9.96 -4.53 10.56
CA LYS A 69 -10.03 -4.20 11.99
C LYS A 69 -9.29 -5.20 12.86
N SER A 70 -8.71 -4.72 13.96
CA SER A 70 -8.13 -5.55 15.03
C SER A 70 -8.18 -4.79 16.37
N GLY A 71 -8.22 -5.52 17.47
CA GLY A 71 -8.32 -4.98 18.82
C GLY A 71 -9.75 -4.61 19.21
N SER A 72 -9.98 -4.51 20.52
CA SER A 72 -11.31 -4.27 21.12
C SER A 72 -11.35 -3.08 22.07
N GLU A 73 -10.20 -2.64 22.60
CA GLU A 73 -10.09 -1.61 23.65
C GLU A 73 -9.11 -0.49 23.26
N GLY A 74 -9.16 0.63 24.00
CA GLY A 74 -8.25 1.76 23.78
C GLY A 74 -8.61 2.63 22.57
N PRO A 75 -7.75 3.60 22.19
CA PRO A 75 -8.02 4.50 21.08
C PRO A 75 -8.03 3.74 19.75
N VAL A 76 -8.77 4.27 18.76
CA VAL A 76 -8.76 3.78 17.39
C VAL A 76 -7.61 4.45 16.63
N LEU A 77 -6.69 3.65 16.11
CA LEU A 77 -5.69 4.04 15.15
C LEU A 77 -6.32 3.89 13.75
N PHE A 78 -6.67 5.02 13.15
CA PHE A 78 -7.33 5.06 11.85
C PHE A 78 -6.26 5.31 10.76
N LEU A 79 -5.99 4.28 9.96
CA LEU A 79 -4.79 4.18 9.12
C LEU A 79 -5.11 4.45 7.65
N LEU A 80 -4.39 5.41 7.05
CA LEU A 80 -4.56 5.87 5.67
C LEU A 80 -3.31 5.57 4.83
N HIS A 81 -3.45 4.71 3.82
CA HIS A 81 -2.33 4.28 2.96
C HIS A 81 -1.88 5.34 1.93
N GLY A 82 -0.72 5.12 1.31
CA GLY A 82 -0.20 5.96 0.20
C GLY A 82 -0.92 5.74 -1.14
N GLY A 83 -0.64 6.59 -2.14
CA GLY A 83 -1.26 6.47 -3.46
C GLY A 83 -0.87 5.17 -4.17
N GLY A 84 -1.85 4.46 -4.73
CA GLY A 84 -1.65 3.16 -5.38
C GLY A 84 -1.49 1.97 -4.42
N HIS A 85 -1.54 2.22 -3.10
CA HIS A 85 -1.53 1.19 -2.06
C HIS A 85 -2.96 0.79 -1.63
N SER A 86 -3.07 0.03 -0.55
CA SER A 86 -4.33 -0.29 0.12
C SER A 86 -4.13 -0.38 1.64
N ALA A 87 -5.20 -0.57 2.40
CA ALA A 87 -5.19 -0.83 3.84
C ALA A 87 -4.26 -1.99 4.24
N LEU A 88 -4.04 -2.96 3.35
CA LEU A 88 -3.19 -4.12 3.59
C LEU A 88 -1.71 -3.76 3.77
N SER A 89 -1.29 -2.55 3.36
CA SER A 89 0.07 -2.03 3.66
C SER A 89 0.31 -1.89 5.16
N TRP A 90 -0.75 -1.79 5.96
CA TRP A 90 -0.67 -1.68 7.42
C TRP A 90 -0.70 -3.03 8.13
N ALA A 91 -0.80 -4.16 7.42
CA ALA A 91 -1.00 -5.49 8.01
C ALA A 91 0.07 -5.85 9.07
N VAL A 92 1.35 -5.76 8.73
CA VAL A 92 2.44 -6.11 9.65
C VAL A 92 2.56 -5.09 10.78
N PHE A 93 2.31 -3.80 10.49
CA PHE A 93 2.23 -2.75 11.50
C PHE A 93 1.14 -3.03 12.54
N THR A 94 -0.04 -3.51 12.12
CA THR A 94 -1.16 -3.84 13.01
C THR A 94 -0.77 -4.88 14.06
N THR A 95 -0.16 -6.00 13.65
CA THR A 95 0.32 -7.01 14.59
C THR A 95 1.38 -6.44 15.53
N ALA A 96 2.29 -5.62 15.01
CA ALA A 96 3.33 -4.98 15.80
C ALA A 96 2.75 -4.01 16.86
N ILE A 97 1.78 -3.15 16.51
CA ILE A 97 1.24 -2.15 17.44
C ILE A 97 0.32 -2.76 18.50
N ILE A 98 -0.52 -3.74 18.13
CA ILE A 98 -1.44 -4.44 19.05
C ILE A 98 -0.66 -5.19 20.14
N SER A 99 0.54 -5.69 19.83
CA SER A 99 1.41 -6.33 20.83
C SER A 99 2.08 -5.37 21.83
N ARG A 100 2.01 -4.05 21.59
CA ARG A 100 2.72 -3.02 22.37
C ARG A 100 1.79 -2.17 23.24
N ILE A 101 0.59 -1.85 22.76
CA ILE A 101 -0.39 -1.03 23.48
C ILE A 101 -1.82 -1.58 23.34
N LYS A 102 -2.70 -1.25 24.29
CA LYS A 102 -4.15 -1.43 24.11
C LYS A 102 -4.67 -0.40 23.13
N CYS A 103 -4.97 -0.83 21.91
CA CYS A 103 -5.59 0.00 20.90
C CYS A 103 -6.51 -0.82 19.99
N ARG A 104 -7.33 -0.12 19.23
CA ARG A 104 -8.08 -0.65 18.08
C ARG A 104 -7.43 -0.15 16.81
N VAL A 105 -7.42 -0.95 15.76
CA VAL A 105 -6.96 -0.56 14.43
C VAL A 105 -8.13 -0.56 13.47
N VAL A 106 -8.22 0.49 12.66
CA VAL A 106 -9.10 0.56 11.48
C VAL A 106 -8.24 0.99 10.31
N ALA A 107 -7.87 0.05 9.44
CA ALA A 107 -7.15 0.33 8.21
C ALA A 107 -8.14 0.45 7.05
N LEU A 108 -8.19 1.61 6.41
CA LEU A 108 -9.17 1.94 5.38
C LEU A 108 -8.57 1.82 3.97
N ASP A 109 -9.26 1.13 3.07
CA ASP A 109 -9.05 1.28 1.62
C ASP A 109 -9.70 2.59 1.19
N GLN A 110 -8.89 3.59 0.85
CA GLN A 110 -9.41 4.87 0.39
C GLN A 110 -10.08 4.72 -0.97
N ARG A 111 -10.89 5.72 -1.35
CA ARG A 111 -11.60 5.73 -2.63
C ARG A 111 -10.68 5.40 -3.82
N GLY A 112 -11.17 4.60 -4.77
CA GLY A 112 -10.39 4.15 -5.93
C GLY A 112 -9.26 3.15 -5.63
N HIS A 113 -9.10 2.72 -4.37
CA HIS A 113 -8.05 1.80 -3.95
C HIS A 113 -8.64 0.54 -3.30
N GLY A 114 -7.81 -0.52 -3.26
CA GLY A 114 -8.17 -1.81 -2.67
C GLY A 114 -9.52 -2.34 -3.16
N GLU A 115 -10.41 -2.67 -2.23
CA GLU A 115 -11.74 -3.21 -2.51
C GLU A 115 -12.88 -2.19 -2.29
N THR A 116 -12.53 -0.92 -2.06
CA THR A 116 -13.51 0.17 -1.93
C THR A 116 -14.19 0.44 -3.27
N LYS A 117 -15.53 0.53 -3.24
CA LYS A 117 -16.39 0.74 -4.40
C LYS A 117 -17.18 2.03 -4.20
N VAL A 118 -16.86 3.02 -5.02
CA VAL A 118 -17.52 4.32 -5.02
C VAL A 118 -18.08 4.61 -6.40
N ARG A 119 -19.16 5.41 -6.49
CA ARG A 119 -19.78 5.78 -7.77
C ARG A 119 -18.86 6.59 -8.69
N ASN A 120 -18.02 7.46 -8.11
CA ASN A 120 -17.17 8.38 -8.87
C ASN A 120 -15.69 8.14 -8.52
N PRO A 121 -15.10 7.00 -8.90
CA PRO A 121 -13.74 6.64 -8.50
C PRO A 121 -12.67 7.62 -9.00
N GLU A 122 -12.99 8.47 -9.98
CA GLU A 122 -12.06 9.42 -10.59
C GLU A 122 -11.82 10.70 -9.77
N ASP A 123 -12.73 11.09 -8.86
CA ASP A 123 -12.56 12.29 -8.03
C ASP A 123 -11.68 12.04 -6.80
N LEU A 124 -10.37 12.13 -6.97
CA LEU A 124 -9.39 11.94 -5.90
C LEU A 124 -8.89 13.28 -5.34
N SER A 125 -9.74 14.31 -5.31
CA SER A 125 -9.42 15.58 -4.65
C SER A 125 -9.20 15.41 -3.14
N ALA A 126 -8.40 16.29 -2.54
CA ALA A 126 -8.11 16.24 -1.10
C ALA A 126 -9.40 16.37 -0.28
N GLU A 127 -10.29 17.25 -0.72
CA GLU A 127 -11.57 17.56 -0.09
C GLU A 127 -12.50 16.34 -0.09
N THR A 128 -12.69 15.70 -1.24
CA THR A 128 -13.54 14.51 -1.36
C THR A 128 -12.97 13.37 -0.52
N MET A 129 -11.66 13.09 -0.64
CA MET A 129 -11.02 12.03 0.12
C MET A 129 -11.08 12.28 1.64
N ALA A 130 -10.88 13.52 2.08
CA ALA A 130 -10.98 13.88 3.50
C ALA A 130 -12.40 13.73 4.04
N LYS A 131 -13.40 14.10 3.23
CA LYS A 131 -14.82 13.93 3.56
C LYS A 131 -15.21 12.46 3.63
N ASP A 132 -14.68 11.62 2.76
CA ASP A 132 -14.88 10.17 2.82
C ASP A 132 -14.45 9.60 4.18
N ILE A 133 -13.32 10.07 4.75
CA ILE A 133 -12.88 9.65 6.10
C ILE A 133 -13.91 10.02 7.17
N GLY A 134 -14.42 11.25 7.14
CA GLY A 134 -15.46 11.71 8.07
C GLY A 134 -16.73 10.85 7.97
N ASN A 135 -17.20 10.61 6.75
CA ASN A 135 -18.39 9.81 6.49
C ASN A 135 -18.22 8.35 6.96
N VAL A 136 -17.03 7.75 6.78
CA VAL A 136 -16.75 6.39 7.26
C VAL A 136 -16.74 6.34 8.79
N VAL A 137 -16.15 7.34 9.46
CA VAL A 137 -16.16 7.43 10.92
C VAL A 137 -17.58 7.59 11.46
N GLU A 138 -18.38 8.46 10.83
CA GLU A 138 -19.80 8.65 11.16
C GLU A 138 -20.61 7.35 10.95
N ALA A 139 -20.42 6.66 9.82
CA ALA A 139 -21.11 5.40 9.54
C ALA A 139 -20.74 4.28 10.54
N LEU A 140 -19.50 4.27 11.03
CA LEU A 140 -19.02 3.27 11.99
C LEU A 140 -19.50 3.51 13.43
N TYR A 141 -19.59 4.77 13.85
CA TYR A 141 -19.74 5.11 15.27
C TYR A 141 -20.87 6.08 15.60
N GLY A 142 -21.52 6.67 14.59
CA GLY A 142 -22.56 7.69 14.75
C GLY A 142 -22.09 8.86 15.61
N ASP A 143 -22.93 9.27 16.54
CA ASP A 143 -22.72 10.45 17.40
C ASP A 143 -21.68 10.22 18.52
N LEU A 144 -21.23 8.98 18.74
CA LEU A 144 -20.32 8.62 19.83
C LEU A 144 -19.03 7.99 19.32
N PRO A 145 -18.24 8.68 18.48
CA PRO A 145 -16.98 8.15 18.00
C PRO A 145 -15.99 7.97 19.15
N PRO A 146 -15.27 6.83 19.20
CA PRO A 146 -14.23 6.63 20.20
C PRO A 146 -13.08 7.64 19.98
N PRO A 147 -12.15 7.78 20.93
CA PRO A 147 -10.95 8.56 20.69
C PRO A 147 -10.15 8.01 19.50
N ILE A 148 -9.87 8.85 18.50
CA ILE A 148 -9.23 8.45 17.24
C ILE A 148 -7.88 9.15 17.07
N MET A 149 -6.88 8.42 16.59
CA MET A 149 -5.64 8.99 16.05
C MET A 149 -5.57 8.67 14.56
N LEU A 150 -5.40 9.70 13.73
CA LEU A 150 -5.17 9.51 12.29
C LEU A 150 -3.68 9.25 12.04
N ILE A 151 -3.37 8.22 11.26
CA ILE A 151 -2.01 7.88 10.86
C ILE A 151 -2.00 7.70 9.34
N GLY A 152 -1.28 8.55 8.64
CA GLY A 152 -1.29 8.55 7.17
C GLY A 152 0.10 8.49 6.56
N HIS A 153 0.25 7.67 5.51
CA HIS A 153 1.47 7.58 4.71
C HIS A 153 1.32 8.33 3.37
N SER A 154 2.30 9.15 3.00
CA SER A 154 2.33 9.82 1.69
C SER A 154 1.02 10.55 1.37
N MET A 155 0.30 10.15 0.30
CA MET A 155 -1.07 10.62 -0.01
C MET A 155 -2.00 10.54 1.21
N GLY A 156 -2.08 9.39 1.89
CA GLY A 156 -2.90 9.23 3.09
C GLY A 156 -2.45 10.12 4.25
N GLY A 157 -1.18 10.50 4.31
CA GLY A 157 -0.66 11.49 5.25
C GLY A 157 -1.21 12.89 4.96
N ALA A 158 -1.26 13.29 3.70
CA ALA A 158 -1.90 14.53 3.28
C ALA A 158 -3.39 14.53 3.61
N ILE A 159 -4.11 13.45 3.23
CA ILE A 159 -5.55 13.32 3.52
C ILE A 159 -5.83 13.35 5.02
N ALA A 160 -5.00 12.71 5.86
CA ALA A 160 -5.13 12.79 7.31
C ALA A 160 -5.09 14.23 7.85
N VAL A 161 -4.20 15.07 7.30
CA VAL A 161 -4.11 16.49 7.68
C VAL A 161 -5.35 17.26 7.22
N HIS A 162 -5.81 17.04 5.99
CA HIS A 162 -7.02 17.69 5.47
C HIS A 162 -8.26 17.30 6.28
N THR A 163 -8.42 16.01 6.63
CA THR A 163 -9.48 15.52 7.52
C THR A 163 -9.42 16.18 8.90
N ALA A 164 -8.22 16.30 9.48
CA ALA A 164 -8.02 16.93 10.77
C ALA A 164 -8.32 18.44 10.75
N ALA A 165 -7.82 19.15 9.74
CA ALA A 165 -8.02 20.59 9.59
C ALA A 165 -9.47 20.96 9.31
N ALA A 166 -10.20 20.14 8.54
CA ALA A 166 -11.63 20.29 8.31
C ALA A 166 -12.50 19.82 9.48
N ASN A 167 -11.90 19.29 10.55
CA ASN A 167 -12.57 18.76 11.73
C ASN A 167 -13.64 17.70 11.41
N HIS A 168 -13.36 16.83 10.43
CA HIS A 168 -14.26 15.75 10.02
C HIS A 168 -14.31 14.58 11.03
N VAL A 169 -13.40 14.55 12.00
CA VAL A 169 -13.35 13.53 13.07
C VAL A 169 -13.40 14.25 14.42
N PRO A 170 -14.57 14.43 15.04
CA PRO A 170 -14.72 15.24 16.27
C PRO A 170 -13.95 14.69 17.48
N SER A 171 -13.71 13.38 17.53
CA SER A 171 -12.97 12.71 18.62
C SER A 171 -11.47 12.54 18.33
N LEU A 172 -10.93 13.29 17.36
CA LEU A 172 -9.53 13.22 16.97
C LEU A 172 -8.62 13.73 18.11
N LEU A 173 -7.77 12.85 18.64
CA LEU A 173 -6.83 13.17 19.72
C LEU A 173 -5.38 13.33 19.25
N GLY A 174 -5.06 12.94 18.02
CA GLY A 174 -3.69 12.96 17.51
C GLY A 174 -3.58 12.71 16.02
N LEU A 175 -2.46 13.15 15.44
CA LEU A 175 -2.20 13.06 14.01
C LEU A 175 -0.75 12.65 13.74
N CYS A 176 -0.55 11.61 12.93
CA CYS A 176 0.76 11.16 12.50
C CYS A 176 0.88 11.17 10.97
N MET A 177 1.91 11.86 10.47
CA MET A 177 2.32 11.84 9.07
C MET A 177 3.56 10.95 8.91
N ILE A 178 3.53 10.06 7.91
CA ILE A 178 4.67 9.20 7.56
C ILE A 178 5.16 9.55 6.16
N ASP A 179 6.42 9.99 6.11
CA ASP A 179 7.22 10.20 4.90
C ASP A 179 6.56 11.14 3.87
N VAL A 180 5.97 12.23 4.35
CA VAL A 180 5.40 13.31 3.53
C VAL A 180 5.79 14.68 4.09
N VAL A 181 6.37 15.51 3.23
CA VAL A 181 6.71 16.90 3.50
C VAL A 181 6.46 17.69 2.22
N GLU A 182 5.80 18.85 2.31
CA GLU A 182 5.34 19.61 1.15
C GLU A 182 6.46 19.88 0.14
N GLY A 183 7.56 20.51 0.57
CA GLY A 183 8.63 20.91 -0.35
C GLY A 183 9.18 19.74 -1.17
N THR A 184 9.55 18.65 -0.49
CA THR A 184 10.11 17.47 -1.16
C THR A 184 9.06 16.69 -1.97
N ALA A 185 7.80 16.68 -1.54
CA ALA A 185 6.71 16.05 -2.29
C ALA A 185 6.48 16.77 -3.62
N MET A 186 6.44 18.11 -3.60
CA MET A 186 6.26 18.94 -4.80
C MET A 186 7.41 18.77 -5.79
N ASP A 187 8.66 18.70 -5.30
CA ASP A 187 9.83 18.44 -6.14
C ASP A 187 9.81 17.03 -6.77
N ALA A 188 9.25 16.05 -6.05
CA ALA A 188 9.22 14.65 -6.47
C ALA A 188 8.11 14.31 -7.48
N LEU A 189 7.09 15.17 -7.67
CA LEU A 189 5.93 14.87 -8.52
C LEU A 189 6.33 14.46 -9.94
N ASN A 190 7.27 15.18 -10.56
CA ASN A 190 7.76 14.87 -11.90
C ASN A 190 8.50 13.52 -11.96
N SER A 191 9.28 13.20 -10.92
CA SER A 191 9.98 11.92 -10.83
C SER A 191 9.01 10.76 -10.63
N MET A 192 7.90 10.98 -9.92
CA MET A 192 6.88 9.95 -9.68
C MET A 192 6.25 9.48 -11.00
N GLN A 193 5.94 10.38 -11.93
CA GLN A 193 5.41 9.99 -13.25
C GLN A 193 6.35 9.03 -14.00
N ASN A 194 7.66 9.33 -14.00
CA ASN A 194 8.66 8.47 -14.63
C ASN A 194 8.74 7.10 -13.97
N PHE A 195 8.71 7.06 -12.63
CA PHE A 195 8.67 5.81 -11.88
C PHE A 195 7.42 4.99 -12.23
N LEU A 196 6.23 5.60 -12.20
CA LEU A 196 4.96 4.91 -12.45
C LEU A 196 4.90 4.30 -13.85
N ARG A 197 5.43 5.01 -14.87
CA ARG A 197 5.50 4.54 -16.27
C ARG A 197 6.50 3.41 -16.49
N SER A 198 7.53 3.32 -15.64
CA SER A 198 8.56 2.27 -15.72
C SER A 198 8.11 0.92 -15.18
N ARG A 199 6.99 0.88 -14.42
CA ARG A 199 6.48 -0.35 -13.81
C ARG A 199 5.93 -1.31 -14.87
N PRO A 200 5.98 -2.64 -14.63
CA PRO A 200 5.29 -3.61 -15.47
C PRO A 200 3.80 -3.25 -15.57
N LYS A 201 3.21 -3.38 -16.76
CA LYS A 201 1.77 -3.13 -16.96
C LYS A 201 0.91 -4.26 -16.39
N THR A 202 1.42 -5.48 -16.46
CA THR A 202 0.71 -6.68 -16.00
C THR A 202 1.67 -7.66 -15.32
N PHE A 203 1.11 -8.55 -14.51
CA PHE A 203 1.78 -9.65 -13.83
C PHE A 203 1.08 -10.96 -14.18
N LYS A 204 1.82 -12.06 -14.31
CA LYS A 204 1.24 -13.37 -14.66
C LYS A 204 0.42 -13.97 -13.51
N SER A 205 0.88 -13.75 -12.28
CA SER A 205 0.23 -14.20 -11.05
C SER A 205 0.47 -13.19 -9.92
N LEU A 206 -0.29 -13.31 -8.84
CA LEU A 206 -0.10 -12.50 -7.64
C LEU A 206 1.30 -12.74 -7.02
N GLU A 207 1.78 -14.00 -7.02
CA GLU A 207 3.13 -14.34 -6.56
C GLU A 207 4.22 -13.61 -7.37
N ASN A 208 4.06 -13.48 -8.70
CA ASN A 208 4.99 -12.70 -9.52
C ASN A 208 4.95 -11.20 -9.21
N ALA A 209 3.78 -10.64 -8.86
CA ALA A 209 3.67 -9.25 -8.42
C ALA A 209 4.40 -9.03 -7.08
N ILE A 210 4.24 -9.96 -6.13
CA ILE A 210 4.96 -9.97 -4.84
C ILE A 210 6.47 -10.08 -5.04
N GLU A 211 6.92 -11.01 -5.88
CA GLU A 211 8.35 -11.17 -6.17
C GLU A 211 8.93 -9.89 -6.80
N TRP A 212 8.21 -9.28 -7.74
CA TRP A 212 8.64 -8.05 -8.39
C TRP A 212 8.71 -6.87 -7.41
N SER A 213 7.75 -6.70 -6.50
CA SER A 213 7.75 -5.58 -5.55
C SER A 213 8.94 -5.63 -4.60
N VAL A 214 9.34 -6.84 -4.18
CA VAL A 214 10.54 -7.05 -3.36
C VAL A 214 11.83 -6.83 -4.16
N LYS A 215 11.94 -7.41 -5.37
CA LYS A 215 13.17 -7.30 -6.18
C LYS A 215 13.42 -5.91 -6.73
N SER A 216 12.36 -5.16 -7.06
CA SER A 216 12.44 -3.77 -7.51
C SER A 216 12.80 -2.80 -6.37
N GLY A 217 12.67 -3.24 -5.12
CA GLY A 217 12.88 -2.42 -3.93
C GLY A 217 11.71 -1.48 -3.60
N GLN A 218 10.53 -1.67 -4.23
CA GLN A 218 9.31 -0.94 -3.87
C GLN A 218 8.90 -1.24 -2.42
N ILE A 219 8.95 -2.52 -2.04
CA ILE A 219 8.71 -2.98 -0.67
C ILE A 219 9.91 -3.82 -0.26
N ARG A 220 10.66 -3.41 0.77
CA ARG A 220 11.89 -4.10 1.17
C ARG A 220 11.62 -5.31 2.05
N ASN A 221 10.50 -5.28 2.77
CA ASN A 221 10.05 -6.35 3.67
C ASN A 221 9.21 -7.40 2.91
N PRO A 222 9.71 -8.64 2.72
CA PRO A 222 8.96 -9.68 2.02
C PRO A 222 7.65 -10.07 2.74
N ASP A 223 7.62 -10.03 4.08
CA ASP A 223 6.43 -10.42 4.83
C ASP A 223 5.29 -9.42 4.62
N SER A 224 5.61 -8.11 4.56
CA SER A 224 4.66 -7.07 4.19
C SER A 224 4.21 -7.21 2.74
N ALA A 225 5.16 -7.42 1.81
CA ALA A 225 4.84 -7.54 0.39
C ALA A 225 3.87 -8.69 0.09
N ARG A 226 4.01 -9.84 0.78
CA ARG A 226 3.16 -11.02 0.59
C ARG A 226 1.70 -10.80 0.94
N VAL A 227 1.39 -9.86 1.83
CA VAL A 227 0.01 -9.50 2.20
C VAL A 227 -0.46 -8.23 1.48
N SER A 228 0.38 -7.21 1.37
CA SER A 228 -0.03 -5.88 0.89
C SER A 228 -0.23 -5.82 -0.62
N MET A 229 0.54 -6.58 -1.40
CA MET A 229 0.45 -6.54 -2.86
C MET A 229 -0.90 -6.95 -3.41
N ALA A 230 -1.65 -7.81 -2.72
CA ALA A 230 -3.00 -8.21 -3.13
C ALA A 230 -3.96 -7.01 -3.27
N GLY A 231 -3.76 -5.95 -2.48
CA GLY A 231 -4.55 -4.73 -2.57
C GLY A 231 -4.06 -3.72 -3.62
N GLN A 232 -2.85 -3.89 -4.13
CA GLN A 232 -2.25 -2.99 -5.15
C GLN A 232 -2.55 -3.44 -6.58
N VAL A 233 -2.93 -4.71 -6.76
CA VAL A 233 -3.27 -5.29 -8.07
C VAL A 233 -4.72 -5.79 -8.10
N LYS A 234 -5.24 -6.01 -9.31
CA LYS A 234 -6.52 -6.66 -9.59
C LYS A 234 -6.37 -7.61 -10.77
N GLN A 235 -7.23 -8.61 -10.88
CA GLN A 235 -7.30 -9.44 -12.08
C GLN A 235 -7.78 -8.59 -13.27
N CYS A 236 -7.20 -8.81 -14.44
CA CYS A 236 -7.69 -8.21 -15.67
C CYS A 236 -9.10 -8.74 -15.97
N GLU A 237 -10.01 -7.84 -16.35
CA GLU A 237 -11.32 -8.22 -16.88
C GLU A 237 -11.11 -8.87 -18.26
N GLU A 238 -11.91 -9.89 -18.59
CA GLU A 238 -11.99 -10.36 -19.97
C GLU A 238 -12.67 -9.26 -20.78
N ASP A 239 -12.00 -8.75 -21.80
CA ASP A 239 -12.68 -7.93 -22.80
C ASP A 239 -13.88 -8.74 -23.33
N SER A 240 -15.10 -8.32 -22.99
CA SER A 240 -16.27 -8.71 -23.74
C SER A 240 -16.17 -8.01 -25.10
N SER A 241 -15.36 -8.57 -26.00
CA SER A 241 -15.33 -8.10 -27.38
C SER A 241 -16.72 -8.28 -28.00
N PRO A 242 -17.29 -7.26 -28.67
CA PRO A 242 -18.49 -7.43 -29.47
C PRO A 242 -18.21 -8.45 -30.58
N GLU A 243 -19.16 -9.35 -30.82
CA GLU A 243 -19.09 -10.39 -31.85
C GLU A 243 -18.62 -9.80 -33.18
N ALA A 244 -17.43 -10.21 -33.63
CA ALA A 244 -17.02 -10.02 -35.02
C ALA A 244 -17.69 -11.10 -35.90
N PRO A 245 -18.10 -10.78 -37.14
CA PRO A 245 -18.94 -11.66 -37.95
C PRO A 245 -18.20 -12.94 -38.33
N LYS A 246 -18.89 -14.09 -38.23
CA LYS A 246 -18.40 -15.39 -38.70
C LYS A 246 -18.02 -15.30 -40.18
N ALA A 247 -16.72 -15.33 -40.47
CA ALA A 247 -16.22 -15.57 -41.81
C ALA A 247 -16.45 -17.06 -42.15
N ILE A 248 -17.17 -17.28 -43.24
CA ILE A 248 -17.42 -18.56 -43.89
C ILE A 248 -16.07 -19.12 -44.33
N VAL A 249 -15.77 -20.36 -43.94
CA VAL A 249 -14.69 -21.15 -44.55
C VAL A 249 -15.35 -22.40 -45.12
N GLU A 250 -15.56 -22.40 -46.42
CA GLU A 250 -15.78 -23.61 -47.23
C GLU A 250 -14.53 -24.49 -47.13
N GLY A 251 -14.75 -25.79 -46.90
CA GLY A 251 -13.67 -26.77 -46.76
C GLY A 251 -14.17 -28.18 -47.03
N ILE A 252 -14.19 -28.52 -48.33
CA ILE A 252 -13.74 -29.78 -48.95
C ILE A 252 -14.33 -31.08 -48.36
N ILE A 253 -15.22 -31.68 -49.14
CA ILE A 253 -15.70 -33.06 -49.00
C ILE A 253 -14.64 -33.96 -49.63
N GLU A 254 -14.06 -34.86 -48.83
CA GLU A 254 -13.35 -36.04 -49.32
C GLU A 254 -14.27 -37.26 -49.10
N GLU A 255 -14.52 -37.95 -50.21
CA GLU A 255 -15.26 -39.21 -50.30
C GLU A 255 -14.35 -40.37 -49.87
N GLU A 256 -14.85 -41.25 -49.00
CA GLU A 256 -14.39 -42.64 -48.94
C GLU A 256 -15.63 -43.56 -48.83
N GLU A 257 -15.75 -44.44 -49.83
CA GLU A 257 -16.73 -45.53 -49.93
C GLU A 257 -16.29 -46.78 -49.13
N GLU A 258 -17.24 -47.72 -48.98
CA GLU A 258 -17.09 -49.16 -48.66
C GLU A 258 -16.73 -49.52 -47.19
N GLU A 259 -17.36 -50.47 -46.49
CA GLU A 259 -18.13 -51.68 -46.85
C GLU A 259 -19.04 -52.11 -45.67
N GLU A 260 -20.14 -52.81 -45.97
CA GLU A 260 -21.02 -53.49 -45.00
C GLU A 260 -20.42 -54.85 -44.57
N GLU A 261 -20.35 -55.13 -43.26
CA GLU A 261 -20.43 -56.51 -42.74
C GLU A 261 -21.18 -56.54 -41.39
N GLU A 262 -22.23 -57.36 -41.34
CA GLU A 262 -22.96 -57.75 -40.13
C GLU A 262 -22.13 -58.70 -39.26
N ASN A 263 -22.09 -58.48 -37.93
CA ASN A 263 -22.00 -59.60 -36.98
C ASN A 263 -22.44 -59.20 -35.56
N GLU A 264 -23.41 -59.94 -35.03
CA GLU A 264 -23.81 -59.92 -33.62
C GLU A 264 -22.70 -60.53 -32.72
N GLY A 265 -22.44 -59.90 -31.57
CA GLY A 265 -21.54 -60.47 -30.57
C GLY A 265 -21.42 -59.65 -29.29
N HIS A 266 -21.89 -60.22 -28.18
CA HIS A 266 -21.79 -59.69 -26.82
C HIS A 266 -20.34 -59.45 -26.32
N SER A 267 -20.23 -58.50 -25.38
CA SER A 267 -19.35 -58.46 -24.18
C SER A 267 -18.15 -57.48 -24.08
N ILE A 268 -18.28 -56.59 -23.08
CA ILE A 268 -17.34 -56.23 -22.00
C ILE A 268 -16.17 -55.24 -22.28
N ASN A 269 -16.28 -54.10 -21.55
CA ASN A 269 -15.24 -53.18 -21.03
C ASN A 269 -14.26 -52.44 -21.98
N LYS A 270 -14.47 -51.12 -22.09
CA LYS A 270 -13.44 -50.11 -21.77
C LYS A 270 -14.06 -48.73 -21.54
N ARG A 271 -14.35 -48.40 -20.28
CA ARG A 271 -14.58 -47.01 -19.86
C ARG A 271 -13.27 -46.25 -20.03
N LYS A 272 -13.14 -45.43 -21.07
CA LYS A 272 -12.18 -44.32 -21.09
C LYS A 272 -12.61 -43.35 -19.99
N LYS A 273 -11.77 -43.18 -18.96
CA LYS A 273 -11.82 -42.01 -18.10
C LYS A 273 -11.41 -40.82 -18.96
N GLU A 274 -12.37 -39.99 -19.33
CA GLU A 274 -12.09 -38.62 -19.74
C GLU A 274 -11.66 -37.89 -18.46
N ASP A 275 -10.39 -37.53 -18.43
CA ASP A 275 -9.78 -36.74 -17.37
C ASP A 275 -10.11 -35.28 -17.68
N ASP A 276 -11.29 -34.83 -17.24
CA ASP A 276 -11.70 -33.42 -17.23
C ASP A 276 -10.82 -32.66 -16.22
N THR A 277 -9.56 -32.45 -16.59
CA THR A 277 -8.72 -31.43 -15.97
C THR A 277 -8.93 -30.14 -16.73
N GLU A 278 -10.03 -29.48 -16.38
CA GLU A 278 -10.31 -28.10 -16.74
C GLU A 278 -9.17 -27.23 -16.17
N THR A 279 -8.08 -27.06 -16.92
CA THR A 279 -7.00 -26.13 -16.60
C THR A 279 -7.59 -24.73 -16.59
N LYS A 280 -7.99 -24.24 -15.40
CA LYS A 280 -8.33 -22.84 -15.17
C LYS A 280 -7.17 -21.98 -15.69
N LYS A 281 -7.37 -21.32 -16.82
CA LYS A 281 -6.44 -20.28 -17.31
C LYS A 281 -6.42 -19.17 -16.26
N GLU A 282 -5.34 -19.07 -15.50
CA GLU A 282 -5.16 -17.97 -14.55
C GLU A 282 -5.14 -16.64 -15.33
N ARG A 283 -6.05 -15.73 -14.98
CA ARG A 283 -6.11 -14.39 -15.57
C ARG A 283 -4.94 -13.55 -15.05
N PRO A 284 -4.27 -12.77 -15.92
CA PRO A 284 -3.18 -11.90 -15.49
C PRO A 284 -3.71 -10.81 -14.53
N TYR A 285 -2.80 -10.24 -13.76
CA TYR A 285 -3.05 -9.12 -12.87
C TYR A 285 -2.57 -7.82 -13.48
N THR A 286 -3.25 -6.72 -13.16
CA THR A 286 -2.86 -5.34 -13.49
C THR A 286 -2.93 -4.47 -12.23
N TRP A 287 -2.39 -3.26 -12.28
CA TRP A 287 -2.49 -2.30 -11.18
C TRP A 287 -3.97 -1.98 -10.87
N ARG A 288 -4.31 -1.94 -9.58
CA ARG A 288 -5.65 -1.61 -9.10
C ARG A 288 -6.11 -0.25 -9.64
N ILE A 289 -5.20 0.72 -9.59
CA ILE A 289 -5.41 2.11 -10.01
C ILE A 289 -4.24 2.57 -10.89
N GLU A 290 -4.56 3.28 -11.97
CA GLU A 290 -3.60 4.02 -12.78
C GLU A 290 -3.25 5.34 -12.08
N LEU A 291 -2.37 5.27 -11.08
CA LEU A 291 -2.05 6.43 -10.23
C LEU A 291 -1.59 7.67 -11.02
N SER A 292 -1.00 7.49 -12.21
CA SER A 292 -0.62 8.60 -13.08
C SER A 292 -1.80 9.48 -13.53
N LYS A 293 -3.03 8.94 -13.63
CA LYS A 293 -4.24 9.71 -13.96
C LYS A 293 -4.66 10.68 -12.85
N THR A 294 -4.14 10.46 -11.65
CA THR A 294 -4.47 11.26 -10.45
C THR A 294 -3.58 12.50 -10.32
N GLU A 295 -2.63 12.71 -11.23
CA GLU A 295 -1.67 13.82 -11.23
C GLU A 295 -2.30 15.19 -11.06
N LYS A 296 -3.47 15.40 -11.68
CA LYS A 296 -4.26 16.63 -11.55
C LYS A 296 -4.67 16.99 -10.10
N TYR A 297 -4.63 16.03 -9.17
CA TYR A 297 -4.97 16.24 -7.76
C TYR A 297 -3.75 16.37 -6.84
N TRP A 298 -2.55 15.97 -7.30
CA TRP A 298 -1.36 15.89 -6.44
C TRP A 298 -1.00 17.24 -5.83
N GLU A 299 -1.12 18.31 -6.61
CA GLU A 299 -0.90 19.66 -6.12
C GLU A 299 -1.85 20.01 -4.97
N GLY A 300 -3.14 19.67 -5.09
CA GLY A 300 -4.14 19.87 -4.03
C GLY A 300 -3.89 19.03 -2.77
N TRP A 301 -3.23 17.88 -2.91
CA TRP A 301 -2.85 17.07 -1.75
C TRP A 301 -1.75 17.75 -0.93
N PHE A 302 -0.72 18.30 -1.59
CA PHE A 302 0.52 18.70 -0.91
C PHE A 302 0.72 20.20 -0.74
N ARG A 303 0.10 21.05 -1.57
CA ARG A 303 0.27 22.51 -1.49
C ARG A 303 -0.27 23.04 -0.16
N GLY A 304 0.55 23.77 0.58
CA GLY A 304 0.25 24.31 1.91
C GLY A 304 0.18 23.27 3.02
N LEU A 305 0.50 22.00 2.74
CA LEU A 305 0.32 20.90 3.69
C LEU A 305 1.14 21.08 4.97
N SER A 306 2.35 21.63 4.87
CA SER A 306 3.22 21.82 6.04
C SER A 306 2.62 22.81 7.04
N ASN A 307 2.12 23.95 6.56
CA ASN A 307 1.44 24.92 7.42
C ASN A 307 0.08 24.40 7.93
N LEU A 308 -0.65 23.65 7.09
CA LEU A 308 -1.92 23.04 7.49
C LEU A 308 -1.73 22.04 8.63
N PHE A 309 -0.72 21.16 8.52
CA PHE A 309 -0.33 20.24 9.60
C PHE A 309 0.03 20.99 10.88
N LEU A 310 0.83 22.06 10.80
CA LEU A 310 1.21 22.86 11.96
C LEU A 310 0.02 23.57 12.62
N SER A 311 -1.03 23.88 11.84
CA SER A 311 -2.24 24.56 12.33
C SER A 311 -3.18 23.67 13.15
N CYS A 312 -3.12 22.35 12.98
CA CYS A 312 -4.01 21.43 13.69
C CYS A 312 -3.73 21.48 15.22
N PRO A 313 -4.71 21.85 16.07
CA PRO A 313 -4.51 22.09 17.51
C PRO A 313 -4.54 20.80 18.34
N ILE A 314 -3.86 19.75 17.86
CA ILE A 314 -3.75 18.44 18.49
C ILE A 314 -2.27 18.01 18.57
N PRO A 315 -1.91 17.05 19.45
CA PRO A 315 -0.61 16.41 19.41
C PRO A 315 -0.31 15.80 18.04
N LYS A 316 0.91 16.03 17.56
CA LYS A 316 1.33 15.71 16.19
C LYS A 316 2.63 14.92 16.19
N GLN A 317 2.73 13.94 15.30
CA GLN A 317 3.91 13.14 15.07
C GLN A 317 4.29 13.16 13.58
N LEU A 318 5.59 13.24 13.28
CA LEU A 318 6.15 13.11 11.95
C LEU A 318 7.21 12.01 11.95
N LEU A 319 7.03 10.99 11.11
CA LEU A 319 7.99 9.91 10.92
C LEU A 319 8.62 10.03 9.52
N LEU A 320 9.94 10.12 9.45
CA LEU A 320 10.65 10.30 8.18
C LEU A 320 11.66 9.18 7.95
N ALA A 321 11.86 8.77 6.70
CA ALA A 321 12.95 7.86 6.34
C ALA A 321 14.34 8.53 6.43
N GLY A 322 14.39 9.86 6.38
CA GLY A 322 15.61 10.68 6.44
C GLY A 322 15.35 12.12 6.88
N VAL A 323 16.35 12.75 7.51
CA VAL A 323 16.30 14.16 7.99
C VAL A 323 16.30 15.19 6.85
N ASP A 324 16.82 14.80 5.70
CA ASP A 324 16.94 15.60 4.48
C ASP A 324 15.58 15.96 3.85
N ARG A 325 14.48 15.49 4.44
CA ARG A 325 13.13 15.66 3.92
C ARG A 325 12.36 16.85 4.48
N LEU A 326 12.84 17.48 5.56
CA LEU A 326 12.15 18.64 6.13
C LEU A 326 12.24 19.86 5.21
N ASP A 327 11.12 20.55 5.01
CA ASP A 327 11.07 21.86 4.38
C ASP A 327 11.26 22.98 5.41
N LYS A 328 11.26 24.22 4.93
CA LYS A 328 11.45 25.41 5.78
C LYS A 328 10.40 25.49 6.89
N ASP A 329 9.14 25.25 6.58
CA ASP A 329 8.04 25.46 7.51
C ASP A 329 8.03 24.42 8.61
N LEU A 330 8.21 23.13 8.27
CA LEU A 330 8.34 22.06 9.26
C LEU A 330 9.65 22.17 10.05
N THR A 331 10.74 22.66 9.46
CA THR A 331 11.98 22.94 10.22
C THR A 331 11.72 23.99 11.30
N ILE A 332 11.07 25.10 10.96
CA ILE A 332 10.70 26.14 11.93
C ILE A 332 9.75 25.57 12.98
N GLY A 333 8.71 24.83 12.56
CA GLY A 333 7.74 24.22 13.46
C GLY A 333 8.37 23.21 14.43
N GLN A 334 9.34 22.43 13.97
CA GLN A 334 10.07 21.46 14.78
C GLN A 334 10.97 22.17 15.80
N MET A 335 11.69 23.21 15.39
CA MET A 335 12.50 24.03 16.31
C MET A 335 11.67 24.73 17.38
N GLN A 336 10.39 25.03 17.07
CA GLN A 336 9.41 25.57 18.02
C GLN A 336 8.74 24.49 18.90
N GLY A 337 9.06 23.20 18.71
CA GLY A 337 8.47 22.10 19.47
C GLY A 337 6.99 21.84 19.16
N LYS A 338 6.50 22.21 17.96
CA LYS A 338 5.07 22.09 17.59
C LYS A 338 4.62 20.65 17.30
N PHE A 339 5.56 19.73 17.07
CA PHE A 339 5.28 18.31 16.82
C PHE A 339 6.47 17.45 17.29
N GLN A 340 6.24 16.15 17.45
CA GLN A 340 7.29 15.17 17.70
C GLN A 340 7.79 14.61 16.37
N MET A 341 9.10 14.60 16.16
CA MET A 341 9.71 13.98 14.98
C MET A 341 10.53 12.77 15.37
N GLN A 342 10.46 11.71 14.56
CA GLN A 342 11.40 10.60 14.61
C GLN A 342 11.89 10.24 13.21
N VAL A 343 13.15 9.85 13.11
CA VAL A 343 13.79 9.46 11.85
C VAL A 343 14.09 7.97 11.90
N LEU A 344 13.58 7.25 10.93
CA LEU A 344 13.69 5.81 10.79
C LEU A 344 14.58 5.50 9.58
N PRO A 345 15.91 5.53 9.76
CA PRO A 345 16.84 5.36 8.64
C PRO A 345 16.71 3.96 8.03
N GLN A 346 17.24 3.82 6.81
CA GLN A 346 17.31 2.56 6.04
C GLN A 346 15.99 2.05 5.44
N CYS A 347 14.92 2.84 5.53
CA CYS A 347 13.65 2.55 4.87
C CYS A 347 13.59 3.17 3.47
N GLY A 348 12.80 2.56 2.58
CA GLY A 348 12.35 3.17 1.34
C GLY A 348 11.21 4.16 1.60
N HIS A 349 10.31 4.29 0.63
CA HIS A 349 9.17 5.21 0.71
C HIS A 349 8.09 4.73 1.69
N ALA A 350 7.78 3.43 1.72
CA ALA A 350 6.77 2.85 2.60
C ALA A 350 7.40 2.40 3.93
N VAL A 351 7.78 3.36 4.79
CA VAL A 351 8.45 3.10 6.07
C VAL A 351 7.69 2.11 6.97
N HIS A 352 6.36 2.17 6.94
CA HIS A 352 5.48 1.28 7.71
C HIS A 352 5.45 -0.16 7.18
N GLU A 353 5.78 -0.39 5.91
CA GLU A 353 5.96 -1.74 5.35
C GLU A 353 7.38 -2.25 5.58
N ASP A 354 8.38 -1.37 5.41
CA ASP A 354 9.80 -1.71 5.49
C ASP A 354 10.28 -1.94 6.93
N ALA A 355 9.80 -1.15 7.89
CA ALA A 355 10.18 -1.23 9.30
C ALA A 355 8.94 -1.13 10.23
N PRO A 356 7.96 -2.04 10.10
CA PRO A 356 6.69 -1.99 10.83
C PRO A 356 6.88 -1.94 12.35
N ASP A 357 7.84 -2.70 12.88
CA ASP A 357 8.15 -2.71 14.31
C ASP A 357 8.63 -1.36 14.84
N LYS A 358 9.47 -0.66 14.08
CA LYS A 358 10.00 0.66 14.48
C LYS A 358 8.91 1.73 14.39
N VAL A 359 8.06 1.65 13.36
CA VAL A 359 6.89 2.54 13.26
C VAL A 359 5.92 2.28 14.41
N ALA A 360 5.65 1.02 14.74
CA ALA A 360 4.80 0.65 15.88
C ALA A 360 5.40 1.13 17.21
N GLU A 361 6.71 0.98 17.43
CA GLU A 361 7.39 1.50 18.61
C GLU A 361 7.30 3.03 18.73
N ALA A 362 7.49 3.74 17.63
CA ALA A 362 7.39 5.20 17.58
C ALA A 362 5.98 5.69 17.93
N VAL A 363 4.95 5.06 17.34
CA VAL A 363 3.54 5.39 17.57
C VAL A 363 3.11 5.00 18.99
N ALA A 364 3.49 3.82 19.47
CA ALA A 364 3.23 3.38 20.84
C ALA A 364 3.83 4.35 21.86
N THR A 365 5.09 4.74 21.63
CA THR A 365 5.79 5.70 22.49
C THR A 365 5.06 7.04 22.56
N PHE A 366 4.59 7.54 21.41
CA PHE A 366 3.81 8.77 21.32
C PHE A 366 2.48 8.65 22.08
N LEU A 367 1.71 7.59 21.85
CA LEU A 367 0.42 7.36 22.51
C LEU A 367 0.57 7.23 24.04
N VAL A 368 1.57 6.49 24.51
CA VAL A 368 1.84 6.35 25.95
C VAL A 368 2.32 7.68 26.55
N ARG A 369 3.20 8.43 25.87
CA ARG A 369 3.67 9.76 26.30
C ARG A 369 2.51 10.72 26.55
N HIS A 370 1.54 10.71 25.65
CA HIS A 370 0.35 11.57 25.71
C HIS A 370 -0.80 10.98 26.53
N ARG A 371 -0.62 9.80 27.14
CA ARG A 371 -1.65 9.07 27.91
C ARG A 371 -2.91 8.75 27.10
N PHE A 372 -2.74 8.51 25.81
CA PHE A 372 -3.82 8.11 24.91
C PHE A 372 -4.05 6.60 24.90
N ALA A 373 -3.02 5.80 25.20
CA ALA A 373 -3.11 4.34 25.29
C ALA A 373 -2.28 3.79 26.46
N GLU A 374 -2.64 2.59 26.92
CA GLU A 374 -1.90 1.84 27.94
C GLU A 374 -0.95 0.84 27.27
N PRO A 375 0.29 0.67 27.76
CA PRO A 375 1.20 -0.37 27.27
C PRO A 375 0.71 -1.78 27.64
N VAL A 376 1.03 -2.77 26.81
CA VAL A 376 0.82 -4.21 27.06
C VAL A 376 2.11 -5.00 26.89
N GLY A 377 2.12 -6.26 27.33
CA GLY A 377 3.20 -7.21 27.01
C GLY A 377 4.59 -6.85 27.54
N GLY A 378 4.70 -6.01 28.57
CA GLY A 378 5.99 -5.56 29.10
C GLY A 378 6.70 -4.51 28.23
N PHE A 379 6.01 -3.91 27.26
CA PHE A 379 6.53 -2.81 26.46
C PHE A 379 7.00 -1.65 27.37
N GLN A 380 8.31 -1.37 27.36
CA GLN A 380 8.90 -0.27 28.11
C GLN A 380 9.12 0.91 27.18
N CYS A 381 8.49 2.03 27.52
CA CYS A 381 8.62 3.26 26.78
C CYS A 381 9.97 3.92 27.10
N VAL A 382 10.92 3.91 26.16
CA VAL A 382 12.19 4.63 26.31
C VAL A 382 11.97 6.06 25.87
N PHE A 383 11.70 6.95 26.83
CA PHE A 383 11.67 8.37 26.54
C PHE A 383 13.11 8.86 26.36
N PRO A 384 13.43 9.57 25.26
CA PRO A 384 14.73 10.22 25.17
C PRO A 384 14.90 11.15 26.36
N THR A 385 15.97 10.94 27.13
CA THR A 385 16.36 11.82 28.23
C THR A 385 16.62 13.21 27.68
N CYS A 386 16.08 14.23 28.36
CA CYS A 386 16.12 15.64 27.97
C CYS A 386 17.51 16.15 27.61
#